data_AF-A0A0N4XSL9-F1
#
_entry.id   AF-A0A0N4XSL9-F1
#
_cell.length_a   1.000
_cell.length_b   1.000
_cell.length_c   1.000
_cell.angle_alpha   90.00
_cell.angle_beta   90.00
_cell.angle_gamma   90.00
#
_symmetry.space_group_name_H-M   'P 1'
#
loop_
_entity.id
_entity.type
_entity.pdbx_description
1 polymer ?
#
loop_
_entity_poly.entity_id
_entity_poly.type
_entity_poly.pdbx_seq_one_letter_code
_entity_poly.pdbx_strand_id
1 'polypeptide(L)'
;CWSYVGKQPTWASQDVSIGDGCDTLTPAAENHFGINYDYGSVMQYNPYAFAVNPNVPTVYARDTNYQNLMGQRDAPAFSDVKQMNLLYNCAGEFRLLQRECCQNLRFAEVCTTAKV
;
A
#
# COMPACT_ATOMS: atom_id res chain seq x y z
N CYS A 1 9.33 18.21 7.41
CA CYS A 1 9.45 16.99 6.59
C CYS A 1 10.50 17.18 5.52
N TRP A 2 11.71 16.72 5.76
CA TRP A 2 12.69 16.49 4.70
C TRP A 2 13.45 15.21 5.05
N SER A 3 13.56 14.27 4.12
CA SER A 3 14.42 13.09 4.26
C SER A 3 15.33 12.98 3.07
N TYR A 4 16.49 12.39 3.31
CA TYR A 4 17.26 11.78 2.25
C TYR A 4 16.50 10.56 1.73
N VAL A 5 16.34 10.45 0.41
CA VAL A 5 15.82 9.23 -0.21
C VAL A 5 16.90 8.16 -0.09
N GLY A 6 16.73 7.20 0.82
CA GLY A 6 17.73 6.15 1.06
C GLY A 6 17.96 5.84 2.53
N LYS A 7 18.68 4.75 2.81
CA LYS A 7 19.10 4.37 4.16
C LYS A 7 20.13 5.38 4.69
N GLN A 8 19.85 5.98 5.86
CA GLN A 8 20.87 6.77 6.56
C GLN A 8 21.93 5.87 7.20
N PRO A 9 23.22 6.24 7.16
CA PRO A 9 24.30 5.41 7.75
C PRO A 9 24.14 5.14 9.26
N THR A 10 23.44 6.02 9.96
CA THR A 10 23.18 5.92 11.40
C THR A 10 21.97 5.07 11.75
N TRP A 11 21.14 4.68 10.78
CA TRP A 11 19.89 3.95 11.03
C TRP A 11 20.05 2.45 10.77
N ALA A 12 19.54 1.63 11.69
CA ALA A 12 19.61 0.18 11.60
C ALA A 12 18.77 -0.34 10.42
N SER A 13 17.58 0.22 10.23
CA SER A 13 16.62 -0.05 9.16
C SER A 13 16.44 1.15 8.25
N GLN A 14 15.85 0.93 7.08
CA GLN A 14 15.36 2.04 6.26
C GLN A 14 13.92 2.35 6.65
N ASP A 15 13.70 3.50 7.29
CA ASP A 15 12.35 3.98 7.55
C ASP A 15 11.72 4.55 6.26
N VAL A 16 10.39 4.58 6.21
CA VAL A 16 9.66 5.20 5.10
C VAL A 16 10.16 6.64 4.99
N SER A 17 10.58 7.05 3.78
CA SER A 17 11.23 8.35 3.53
C SER A 17 10.24 9.52 3.67
N ILE A 18 9.71 9.75 4.87
CA ILE A 18 8.74 10.81 5.18
C ILE A 18 9.47 12.06 5.72
N GLY A 19 10.73 11.92 6.15
CA GLY A 19 11.51 13.02 6.68
C GLY A 19 11.68 12.97 8.18
N ASP A 20 12.79 13.52 8.66
CA ASP A 20 13.01 13.70 10.09
C ASP A 20 11.92 14.61 10.67
N GLY A 21 11.32 14.18 11.79
CA GLY A 21 10.15 14.81 12.41
C GLY A 21 8.81 14.58 11.70
N CYS A 22 8.72 13.61 10.78
CA CYS A 22 7.47 13.26 10.08
C CYS A 22 7.13 11.77 10.23
N ASP A 23 7.13 11.32 11.47
CA ASP A 23 6.78 9.94 11.87
C ASP A 23 5.31 9.61 11.57
N THR A 24 4.48 10.64 11.40
CA THR A 24 3.07 10.51 11.05
C THR A 24 2.70 11.55 10.01
N LEU A 25 2.12 11.10 8.89
CA LEU A 25 1.44 12.00 7.97
C LEU A 25 0.14 12.48 8.61
N THR A 26 -0.17 13.75 8.45
CA THR A 26 -1.45 14.29 8.92
C THR A 26 -2.58 13.80 8.02
N PRO A 27 -3.84 13.72 8.50
CA PRO A 27 -5.00 13.41 7.66
C PRO A 27 -5.16 14.30 6.42
N ALA A 28 -4.57 15.50 6.45
CA ALA A 28 -4.53 16.42 5.32
C ALA A 28 -3.55 16.00 4.21
N ALA A 29 -2.48 15.26 4.57
CA ALA A 29 -1.48 14.74 3.64
C ALA A 29 -1.74 13.28 3.26
N GLU A 30 -2.36 12.49 4.15
CA GLU A 30 -2.65 11.08 3.94
C GLU A 30 -3.91 10.66 4.71
N ASN A 31 -4.82 9.93 4.07
CA ASN A 31 -6.00 9.38 4.72
C ASN A 31 -6.09 7.87 4.47
N HIS A 32 -6.05 7.07 5.53
CA HIS A 32 -6.14 5.60 5.45
C HIS A 32 -7.56 5.07 5.37
N PHE A 33 -8.58 5.92 5.47
CA PHE A 33 -10.00 5.53 5.47
C PHE A 33 -10.35 4.42 6.49
N GLY A 34 -9.59 4.35 7.60
CA GLY A 34 -9.74 3.32 8.64
C GLY A 34 -9.25 1.93 8.24
N ILE A 35 -8.46 1.81 7.17
CA ILE A 35 -7.89 0.54 6.70
C ILE A 35 -6.50 0.37 7.32
N ASN A 36 -6.24 -0.79 7.91
CA ASN A 36 -4.94 -1.11 8.51
C ASN A 36 -3.85 -1.28 7.44
N TYR A 37 -2.60 -1.10 7.84
CA TYR A 37 -1.44 -1.32 6.99
C TYR A 37 -1.39 -2.77 6.48
N ASP A 38 -1.28 -2.94 5.17
CA ASP A 38 -1.26 -4.25 4.51
C ASP A 38 0.12 -4.55 3.94
N TYR A 39 0.81 -5.52 4.56
CA TYR A 39 2.12 -6.01 4.09
C TYR A 39 2.05 -6.62 2.69
N GLY A 40 0.89 -7.13 2.28
CA GLY A 40 0.65 -7.72 0.95
C GLY A 40 0.16 -6.74 -0.10
N SER A 41 0.07 -5.44 0.22
CA SER A 41 -0.28 -4.41 -0.76
C SER A 41 0.67 -4.43 -1.97
N VAL A 42 0.13 -4.19 -3.17
CA VAL A 42 0.98 -4.06 -4.38
C VAL A 42 1.91 -2.85 -4.30
N MET A 43 1.55 -1.87 -3.48
CA MET A 43 2.34 -0.68 -3.21
C MET A 43 3.47 -0.95 -2.21
N GLN A 44 3.47 -2.10 -1.53
CA GLN A 44 4.51 -2.45 -0.57
C GLN A 44 5.81 -2.83 -1.25
N TYR A 45 6.93 -2.25 -0.80
CA TYR A 45 8.25 -2.64 -1.29
C TYR A 45 8.60 -4.07 -0.87
N ASN A 46 9.41 -4.74 -1.71
CA ASN A 46 10.02 -6.01 -1.35
C ASN A 46 10.98 -5.84 -0.15
N PRO A 47 11.14 -6.84 0.73
CA PRO A 47 12.09 -6.82 1.84
C PRO A 47 13.52 -6.36 1.52
N TYR A 48 14.00 -6.64 0.30
CA TYR A 48 15.36 -6.38 -0.16
C TYR A 48 15.44 -5.17 -1.10
N ALA A 49 14.37 -4.38 -1.22
CA ALA A 49 14.35 -3.22 -2.09
C ALA A 49 15.47 -2.24 -1.72
N PHE A 50 16.26 -1.84 -2.72
CA PHE A 50 17.38 -0.89 -2.58
C PHE A 50 18.48 -1.31 -1.59
N ALA A 51 18.60 -2.62 -1.29
CA ALA A 51 19.63 -3.11 -0.39
C ALA A 51 21.03 -2.95 -0.98
N VAL A 52 21.95 -2.40 -0.19
CA VAL A 52 23.39 -2.35 -0.52
C VAL A 52 23.96 -3.77 -0.60
N ASN A 53 23.56 -4.63 0.34
CA ASN A 53 23.85 -6.05 0.32
C ASN A 53 22.57 -6.82 -0.04
N PRO A 54 22.49 -7.46 -1.21
CA PRO A 54 21.29 -8.20 -1.65
C PRO A 54 20.84 -9.31 -0.71
N ASN A 55 21.73 -9.79 0.16
CA ASN A 55 21.44 -10.86 1.12
C ASN A 55 20.87 -10.35 2.45
N VAL A 56 20.80 -9.03 2.66
CA VAL A 56 20.33 -8.41 3.91
C VAL A 56 19.09 -7.58 3.60
N PRO A 57 17.93 -7.86 4.20
CA PRO A 57 16.73 -7.08 3.96
C PRO A 57 16.88 -5.66 4.53
N THR A 58 16.34 -4.69 3.80
CA THR A 58 16.27 -3.27 4.18
C THR A 58 15.01 -2.97 4.97
N VAL A 59 13.94 -3.72 4.72
CA VAL A 59 12.63 -3.57 5.36
C VAL A 59 12.27 -4.83 6.15
N TYR A 60 11.97 -4.64 7.43
CA TYR A 60 11.55 -5.71 8.34
C TYR A 60 10.10 -5.51 8.74
N ALA A 61 9.28 -6.53 8.56
CA ALA A 61 7.94 -6.57 9.10
C ALA A 61 8.03 -6.68 10.62
N ARG A 62 7.15 -5.94 11.31
CA ARG A 62 7.09 -5.97 12.78
C ARG A 62 6.68 -7.35 13.29
N ASP A 63 5.76 -7.99 12.59
CA ASP A 63 5.42 -9.39 12.76
C ASP A 63 6.11 -10.21 11.66
N THR A 64 6.96 -11.14 12.08
CA THR A 64 7.79 -11.95 11.20
C THR A 64 6.98 -12.87 10.27
N ASN A 65 5.73 -13.19 10.62
CA ASN A 65 4.85 -13.99 9.77
C ASN A 65 4.51 -13.29 8.46
N TYR A 66 4.53 -11.95 8.43
CA TYR A 66 4.19 -11.15 7.26
C TYR A 66 5.40 -10.78 6.40
N GLN A 67 6.62 -11.16 6.81
CA GLN A 67 7.85 -10.79 6.11
C GLN A 67 7.84 -11.22 4.64
N ASN A 68 7.32 -12.42 4.36
CA ASN A 68 7.31 -13.01 3.02
C ASN A 68 6.13 -12.57 2.15
N LEU A 69 5.19 -11.78 2.70
CA LEU A 69 4.05 -11.24 1.94
C LEU A 69 4.40 -9.93 1.21
N MET A 70 5.48 -9.27 1.65
CA MET A 70 5.91 -7.99 1.11
C MET A 70 6.48 -8.13 -0.31
N GLY A 71 6.15 -7.17 -1.17
CA GLY A 71 6.74 -7.06 -2.50
C GLY A 71 6.05 -7.87 -3.61
N GLN A 72 4.85 -8.41 -3.36
CA GLN A 72 4.05 -9.05 -4.41
C GLN A 72 3.69 -8.04 -5.51
N ARG A 73 3.61 -8.50 -6.77
CA ARG A 73 3.29 -7.66 -7.95
C ARG A 73 2.25 -8.31 -8.86
N ASP A 74 1.49 -9.29 -8.35
CA ASP A 74 0.55 -10.08 -9.15
C ASP A 74 -0.75 -9.31 -9.38
N ALA A 75 -1.31 -8.73 -8.32
CA ALA A 75 -2.52 -7.91 -8.35
C ALA A 75 -2.61 -7.05 -7.08
N PRO A 76 -3.37 -5.95 -7.05
CA PRO A 76 -3.62 -5.22 -5.82
C PRO A 76 -4.35 -6.06 -4.81
N ALA A 77 -3.99 -5.84 -3.56
CA ALA A 77 -4.70 -6.43 -2.44
C ALA A 77 -6.12 -5.86 -2.37
N PHE A 78 -7.00 -6.59 -1.69
CA PHE A 78 -8.34 -6.11 -1.39
C PHE A 78 -8.32 -4.75 -0.67
N SER A 79 -7.34 -4.55 0.21
CA SER A 79 -7.11 -3.29 0.92
C SER A 79 -6.84 -2.12 -0.03
N ASP A 80 -5.99 -2.31 -1.04
CA ASP A 80 -5.67 -1.31 -2.07
C ASP A 80 -6.92 -0.90 -2.84
N VAL A 81 -7.71 -1.88 -3.31
CA VAL A 81 -8.96 -1.64 -4.05
C VAL A 81 -9.98 -0.93 -3.16
N LYS A 82 -10.10 -1.32 -1.90
CA LYS A 82 -11.01 -0.70 -0.93
C LYS A 82 -10.62 0.75 -0.65
N GLN A 83 -9.34 1.04 -0.39
CA GLN A 83 -8.85 2.42 -0.20
C GLN A 83 -9.14 3.29 -1.42
N MET A 84 -8.87 2.78 -2.62
CA MET A 84 -9.16 3.49 -3.88
C MET A 84 -10.66 3.75 -4.06
N ASN A 85 -11.51 2.78 -3.77
CA ASN A 85 -12.95 2.96 -3.87
C ASN A 85 -13.50 3.98 -2.88
N LEU A 86 -12.93 4.06 -1.67
CA LEU A 86 -13.29 5.07 -0.67
C LEU A 86 -12.79 6.46 -1.07
N LEU A 87 -11.58 6.55 -1.63
CA LEU A 87 -11.00 7.80 -2.12
C LEU A 87 -11.81 8.42 -3.27
N TYR A 88 -12.23 7.60 -4.25
CA TYR A 88 -12.96 8.06 -5.44
C TYR A 88 -14.48 7.95 -5.31
N ASN A 89 -15.00 7.61 -4.12
CA ASN A 89 -16.43 7.42 -3.86
C ASN A 89 -17.11 6.41 -4.82
N CYS A 90 -16.36 5.38 -5.25
CA CYS A 90 -16.86 4.27 -6.08
C CYS A 90 -17.76 3.30 -5.27
N ALA A 91 -17.96 3.53 -3.96
CA ALA A 91 -18.81 2.72 -3.09
C ALA A 91 -20.30 3.13 -3.11
N GLY A 92 -20.65 4.21 -3.83
CA GLY A 92 -22.02 4.69 -3.97
C GLY A 92 -22.92 3.73 -4.76
N GLU A 93 -24.21 3.70 -4.40
CA GLU A 93 -25.26 2.78 -4.86
C GLU A 93 -25.05 2.22 -6.27
N PHE A 94 -25.12 0.89 -6.37
CA PHE A 94 -25.33 0.13 -7.60
C PHE A 94 -26.59 0.66 -8.31
N ARG A 95 -26.46 1.75 -9.07
CA ARG A 95 -27.52 2.17 -10.00
C ARG A 95 -27.54 1.10 -11.07
N LEU A 96 -28.64 0.34 -11.09
CA LEU A 96 -28.92 -0.84 -11.92
C LEU A 96 -28.85 -0.59 -13.45
N LEU A 97 -28.26 0.51 -13.91
CA LEU A 97 -28.13 0.89 -15.31
C LEU A 97 -26.72 1.35 -15.73
N GLN A 98 -25.70 1.16 -14.90
CA GLN A 98 -24.32 1.45 -15.32
C GLN A 98 -23.47 0.16 -15.25
N ARG A 99 -23.38 -0.55 -16.37
CA ARG A 99 -22.33 -1.57 -16.64
C ARG A 99 -20.95 -0.91 -16.82
N GLU A 100 -20.63 0.01 -15.94
CA GLU A 100 -19.43 0.83 -16.01
C GLU A 100 -18.87 0.92 -14.60
N CYS A 101 -18.32 -0.21 -14.14
CA CYS A 101 -17.31 -0.20 -13.09
C CYS A 101 -16.32 0.93 -13.38
N CYS A 102 -16.08 1.80 -12.38
CA CYS A 102 -15.25 3.02 -12.44
C CYS A 102 -14.35 3.10 -13.69
N GLN A 103 -14.86 3.77 -14.73
CA GLN A 103 -14.45 3.62 -16.13
C GLN A 103 -13.00 3.98 -16.51
N ASN A 104 -12.12 4.36 -15.59
CA ASN A 104 -10.81 4.90 -16.00
C ASN A 104 -9.58 4.33 -15.31
N LEU A 105 -9.69 3.27 -14.51
CA LEU A 105 -8.52 2.49 -14.10
C LEU A 105 -8.93 1.02 -14.10
N ARG A 106 -8.13 0.15 -14.72
CA ARG A 106 -8.36 -1.31 -14.81
C ARG A 106 -8.24 -2.02 -13.44
N PHE A 107 -8.94 -1.54 -12.41
CA PHE A 107 -9.06 -2.17 -11.10
C PHE A 107 -10.52 -2.47 -10.74
N ALA A 108 -11.24 -2.97 -11.74
CA ALA A 108 -12.62 -3.41 -11.63
C ALA A 108 -12.80 -4.93 -11.79
N GLU A 109 -11.72 -5.72 -11.82
CA GLU A 109 -11.86 -7.19 -11.93
C GLU A 109 -12.31 -7.87 -10.63
N VAL A 110 -12.43 -7.14 -9.51
CA VAL A 110 -12.93 -7.72 -8.23
C VAL A 110 -14.43 -7.48 -8.02
N CYS A 111 -15.13 -6.74 -8.89
CA CYS A 111 -16.57 -6.49 -8.73
C CYS A 111 -17.50 -7.66 -9.13
N THR A 112 -16.98 -8.85 -9.51
CA THR A 112 -17.85 -9.95 -9.99
C THR A 112 -17.61 -11.36 -9.41
N THR A 113 -16.76 -11.57 -8.41
CA THR A 113 -16.60 -12.91 -7.81
C THR A 113 -16.95 -12.97 -6.32
N ALA A 114 -18.07 -12.33 -5.95
CA ALA A 114 -18.85 -12.74 -4.79
C ALA A 114 -20.26 -13.10 -5.25
N LYS A 115 -20.37 -14.18 -6.02
CA LYS A 115 -21.60 -14.98 -6.01
C LYS A 115 -21.50 -15.93 -4.83
N VAL A 116 -22.52 -15.85 -3.98
CA VAL A 116 -23.00 -16.79 -2.95
C VAL A 116 -22.34 -18.16 -2.98
#